data_AF-A0AAD9HRD9-F1
#
_entry.id   AF-A0AAD9HRD9-F1
#
_cell.length_a   1.000
_cell.length_b   1.000
_cell.length_c   1.000
_cell.angle_alpha   90.00
_cell.angle_beta   90.00
_cell.angle_gamma   90.00
#
_symmetry.space_group_name_H-M   'P 1'
#
loop_
_entity.id
_entity.type
_entity.pdbx_description
1 polymer ?
#
loop_
_entity_poly.entity_id
_entity_poly.type
_entity_poly.pdbx_seq_one_letter_code
_entity_poly.pdbx_strand_id
1 'polypeptide(L)'
;AARRASRPLAPFFFFFFSSSSFPATLRPFATTPASRLQAQRPPPPTSPIPPRNPSSAQQAGAANAALSNLSHLTPAQITALLSTSAPPPQPSRRSVYLRRALWALVFFALGYKVTDDQLSSLRFVYPFTNPPFEDEGAEVNAMYRAHATYDSVALYPVLQSLVPTVNADTGSHSPTDWEHWEPYSDFPPEALARHLCGGALNNPNGLGIVHLVFRHRLTGELLLAVMFGHGTSGWPSVVHGGMLSTVMDEAMGRLAALAFPANTAVTAKLLVDFKVPVSPGVLYVVRVAKALPEFQRERPDEEDKSDRKMWVVGRMEDPDGATVVEARGLFVVPKGDVVKPLGKRF
;
A
#
# COMPACT_ATOMS: atom_id res chain seq x y z
N ALA A 1 -48.20 24.07 48.92
CA ALA A 1 -48.24 25.35 48.16
C ALA A 1 -46.94 25.44 47.34
N ALA A 2 -46.92 25.63 46.00
CA ALA A 2 -47.43 26.78 45.22
C ALA A 2 -46.63 28.07 45.55
N ARG A 3 -45.96 28.80 44.64
CA ARG A 3 -45.91 28.92 43.15
C ARG A 3 -44.48 29.38 42.71
N ARG A 4 -43.93 29.03 41.52
CA ARG A 4 -43.96 29.74 40.20
C ARG A 4 -43.47 31.22 40.26
N ALA A 5 -42.71 31.83 39.35
CA ALA A 5 -42.03 31.45 38.08
C ALA A 5 -40.90 32.51 37.80
N SER A 6 -39.92 32.33 36.90
CA SER A 6 -40.10 32.51 35.44
C SER A 6 -38.79 32.34 34.63
N ARG A 7 -38.96 32.01 33.35
CA ARG A 7 -37.98 31.99 32.23
C ARG A 7 -38.48 33.03 31.20
N PRO A 8 -37.68 33.57 30.27
CA PRO A 8 -37.23 32.85 29.04
C PRO A 8 -35.73 33.17 28.73
N LEU A 9 -35.11 32.99 27.55
CA LEU A 9 -35.51 32.60 26.17
C LEU A 9 -34.50 31.57 25.59
N ALA A 10 -34.67 31.19 24.31
CA ALA A 10 -33.69 30.53 23.45
C ALA A 10 -33.80 31.10 22.02
N PRO A 11 -32.80 30.88 21.15
CA PRO A 11 -33.06 30.28 19.84
C PRO A 11 -31.93 29.32 19.38
N PHE A 12 -32.08 28.39 18.42
CA PHE A 12 -33.23 27.76 17.79
C PHE A 12 -32.75 26.38 17.29
N PHE A 13 -33.58 25.34 17.36
CA PHE A 13 -33.29 24.03 16.73
C PHE A 13 -33.94 23.96 15.34
N PHE A 14 -33.33 23.23 14.41
CA PHE A 14 -34.06 22.58 13.32
C PHE A 14 -33.57 21.15 13.14
N PHE A 15 -34.40 20.20 13.57
CA PHE A 15 -34.38 18.81 13.12
C PHE A 15 -35.56 18.65 12.15
N PHE A 16 -35.37 17.91 11.07
CA PHE A 16 -36.48 17.22 10.40
C PHE A 16 -36.05 15.79 10.07
N PHE A 17 -36.76 14.83 10.65
CA PHE A 17 -36.77 13.44 10.22
C PHE A 17 -37.68 13.32 8.99
N SER A 18 -37.30 12.49 8.01
CA SER A 18 -38.23 11.49 7.45
C SER A 18 -37.51 10.40 6.63
N SER A 19 -37.64 9.18 7.12
CA SER A 19 -37.87 7.90 6.43
C SER A 19 -37.36 7.62 4.99
N SER A 20 -36.66 6.48 4.90
CA SER A 20 -36.80 5.41 3.88
C SER A 20 -36.63 5.74 2.38
N SER A 21 -35.58 5.19 1.77
CA SER A 21 -35.68 4.10 0.76
C SER A 21 -34.30 3.69 0.19
N PHE A 22 -33.92 2.42 0.36
CA PHE A 22 -33.15 1.70 -0.67
C PHE A 22 -34.16 1.25 -1.76
N PRO A 23 -33.76 0.94 -3.02
CA PRO A 23 -32.39 0.67 -3.49
C PRO A 23 -31.95 1.44 -4.75
N ALA A 24 -30.64 1.57 -4.95
CA ALA A 24 -30.05 1.89 -6.26
C ALA A 24 -28.77 1.07 -6.47
N THR A 25 -28.96 -0.05 -7.16
CA THR A 25 -27.96 -0.94 -7.77
C THR A 25 -26.64 -0.26 -8.19
N LEU A 26 -25.57 -0.54 -7.45
CA LEU A 26 -24.20 -0.43 -7.96
C LEU A 26 -24.05 -1.40 -9.14
N ARG A 27 -24.06 -0.87 -10.37
CA ARG A 27 -23.74 -1.67 -11.56
C ARG A 27 -22.22 -1.86 -11.67
N PRO A 28 -21.71 -3.09 -11.86
CA PRO A 28 -20.29 -3.32 -12.07
C PRO A 28 -19.82 -2.83 -13.44
N PHE A 29 -18.55 -2.42 -13.51
CA PHE A 29 -17.70 -2.22 -14.69
C PHE A 29 -18.39 -2.10 -16.06
N ALA A 30 -18.57 -0.85 -16.52
CA ALA A 30 -18.79 -0.57 -17.94
C ALA A 30 -17.44 -0.39 -18.65
N THR A 31 -17.13 -1.27 -19.61
CA THR A 31 -15.96 -1.13 -20.49
C THR A 31 -16.21 -0.02 -21.53
N THR A 32 -15.24 0.87 -21.73
CA THR A 32 -15.30 1.93 -22.75
C THR A 32 -14.35 1.63 -23.92
N PRO A 33 -14.86 1.25 -25.11
CA PRO A 33 -14.05 1.07 -26.30
C PRO A 33 -14.11 2.34 -27.18
N ALA A 34 -13.22 3.31 -26.96
CA ALA A 34 -13.08 4.47 -27.84
C ALA A 34 -11.69 5.12 -27.81
N SER A 35 -10.73 4.55 -28.55
CA SER A 35 -9.55 5.31 -29.01
C SER A 35 -9.03 4.79 -30.35
N ARG A 36 -9.72 5.18 -31.42
CA ARG A 36 -9.22 5.19 -32.81
C ARG A 36 -9.80 6.40 -33.51
N LEU A 37 -9.06 7.51 -33.50
CA LEU A 37 -9.10 8.60 -34.51
C LEU A 37 -8.22 9.77 -34.03
N GLN A 38 -6.95 9.80 -34.46
CA GLN A 38 -6.17 11.03 -34.77
C GLN A 38 -4.76 10.65 -35.24
N ALA A 39 -4.67 10.09 -36.44
CA ALA A 39 -3.42 9.82 -37.14
C ALA A 39 -3.48 10.33 -38.59
N GLN A 40 -3.81 11.61 -38.76
CA GLN A 40 -3.63 12.36 -40.00
C GLN A 40 -3.04 13.73 -39.68
N ARG A 41 -1.73 13.89 -39.87
CA ARG A 41 -1.06 15.18 -39.96
C ARG A 41 -0.67 15.43 -41.43
N PRO A 42 -1.03 16.58 -42.03
CA PRO A 42 -0.47 16.95 -43.32
C PRO A 42 1.02 17.35 -43.18
N PRO A 43 1.81 17.27 -44.27
CA PRO A 43 3.23 17.63 -44.25
C PRO A 43 3.46 19.14 -44.13
N PRO A 44 4.64 19.59 -43.68
CA PRO A 44 4.96 21.01 -43.50
C PRO A 44 5.19 21.74 -44.83
N PRO A 45 4.90 23.06 -44.90
CA PRO A 45 5.16 23.87 -46.09
C PRO A 45 6.66 24.14 -46.29
N THR A 46 7.06 24.27 -47.56
CA THR A 46 8.43 24.59 -47.99
C THR A 46 8.77 26.08 -47.78
N SER A 47 10.03 26.36 -47.49
CA SER A 47 10.54 27.72 -47.25
C SER A 47 10.50 28.61 -48.51
N PRO A 48 10.07 29.88 -48.42
CA PRO A 48 10.14 30.82 -49.54
C PRO A 48 11.55 31.36 -49.76
N ILE A 49 11.87 31.62 -51.04
CA ILE A 49 13.13 32.23 -51.51
C ILE A 49 13.14 33.74 -51.16
N PRO A 50 14.26 34.32 -50.71
CA PRO A 50 14.33 35.76 -50.42
C PRO A 50 14.25 36.61 -51.71
N PRO A 51 13.51 37.74 -51.71
CA PRO A 51 13.40 38.61 -52.87
C PRO A 51 14.70 39.37 -53.17
N ARG A 52 14.91 39.64 -54.46
CA ARG A 52 16.08 40.34 -55.01
C ARG A 52 15.93 41.86 -54.82
N ASN A 53 16.95 42.55 -54.32
CA ASN A 53 16.90 44.00 -54.11
C ASN A 53 16.62 44.77 -55.42
N PRO A 54 15.60 45.65 -55.48
CA PRO A 54 15.37 46.52 -56.63
C PRO A 54 16.42 47.65 -56.70
N SER A 55 16.63 48.20 -57.90
CA SER A 55 17.62 49.25 -58.14
C SER A 55 17.16 50.62 -57.63
N SER A 56 18.14 51.51 -57.39
CA SER A 56 17.94 52.85 -56.81
C SER A 56 16.91 53.73 -57.56
N ALA A 57 16.75 53.52 -58.87
CA ALA A 57 15.74 54.24 -59.67
C ALA A 57 14.28 53.88 -59.28
N GLN A 58 14.00 52.62 -58.92
CA GLN A 58 12.67 52.22 -58.44
C GLN A 58 12.39 52.74 -57.02
N GLN A 59 13.42 52.87 -56.18
CA GLN A 59 13.27 53.43 -54.83
C GLN A 59 12.91 54.92 -54.86
N ALA A 60 13.48 55.71 -55.78
CA ALA A 60 13.13 57.12 -55.95
C ALA A 60 11.67 57.31 -56.42
N GLY A 61 11.19 56.48 -57.35
CA GLY A 61 9.79 56.49 -57.79
C GLY A 61 8.82 56.11 -56.67
N ALA A 62 9.15 55.07 -55.89
CA ALA A 62 8.35 54.64 -54.75
C ALA A 62 8.32 55.67 -53.61
N ALA A 63 9.42 56.37 -53.34
CA ALA A 63 9.48 57.41 -52.31
C ALA A 63 8.57 58.61 -52.66
N ASN A 64 8.56 59.06 -53.91
CA ASN A 64 7.69 60.13 -54.37
C ASN A 64 6.20 59.73 -54.36
N ALA A 65 5.89 58.47 -54.72
CA ALA A 65 4.54 57.92 -54.59
C ALA A 65 4.08 57.70 -53.13
N ALA A 66 5.01 57.46 -52.21
CA ALA A 66 4.71 57.41 -50.78
C ALA A 66 4.41 58.81 -50.22
N LEU A 67 5.18 59.83 -50.61
CA LEU A 67 4.96 61.23 -50.21
C LEU A 67 3.61 61.78 -50.68
N SER A 68 3.16 61.44 -51.89
CA SER A 68 1.82 61.85 -52.38
C SER A 68 0.64 61.15 -51.67
N ASN A 69 0.88 60.06 -50.93
CA ASN A 69 -0.14 59.39 -50.12
C ASN A 69 -0.22 59.95 -48.68
N LEU A 70 0.76 60.75 -48.24
CA LEU A 70 0.75 61.37 -46.90
C LEU A 70 -0.18 62.58 -46.81
N SER A 71 -0.52 63.22 -47.94
CA SER A 71 -1.42 64.41 -47.98
C SER A 71 -2.88 64.12 -47.67
N HIS A 72 -3.28 62.84 -47.58
CA HIS A 72 -4.65 62.41 -47.29
C HIS A 72 -4.83 61.80 -45.89
N LEU A 73 -3.79 61.80 -45.04
CA LEU A 73 -3.87 61.26 -43.69
C LEU A 73 -4.41 62.29 -42.69
N THR A 74 -5.38 61.85 -41.87
CA THR A 74 -5.87 62.65 -40.75
C THR A 74 -4.85 62.69 -39.60
N PRO A 75 -4.86 63.72 -38.73
CA PRO A 75 -3.94 63.81 -37.58
C PRO A 75 -3.96 62.58 -36.67
N ALA A 76 -5.11 61.91 -36.55
CA ALA A 76 -5.25 60.67 -35.79
C ALA A 76 -4.49 59.49 -36.41
N GLN A 77 -4.49 59.36 -37.74
CA GLN A 77 -3.74 58.31 -38.46
C GLN A 77 -2.22 58.56 -38.39
N ILE A 78 -1.80 59.83 -38.46
CA ILE A 78 -0.39 60.22 -38.27
C ILE A 78 0.04 59.86 -36.84
N THR A 79 -0.79 60.19 -35.83
CA THR A 79 -0.53 59.83 -34.43
C THR A 79 -0.47 58.31 -34.24
N ALA A 80 -1.35 57.54 -34.88
CA ALA A 80 -1.34 56.08 -34.81
C ALA A 80 -0.06 55.44 -35.42
N LEU A 81 0.44 55.99 -36.53
CA LEU A 81 1.71 55.55 -37.14
C LEU A 81 2.94 55.89 -36.27
N LEU A 82 2.89 57.03 -35.56
CA LEU A 82 3.91 57.40 -34.57
C LEU A 82 3.79 56.59 -33.26
N SER A 83 2.62 56.03 -32.97
CA SER A 83 2.32 55.24 -31.76
C SER A 83 2.74 53.78 -31.89
N THR A 84 3.94 53.51 -32.41
CA THR A 84 4.50 52.15 -32.43
C THR A 84 5.09 51.80 -31.07
N SER A 85 4.28 51.19 -30.21
CA SER A 85 4.77 50.61 -28.96
C SER A 85 5.77 49.49 -29.28
N ALA A 86 6.97 49.58 -28.70
CA ALA A 86 8.03 48.62 -28.96
C ALA A 86 7.57 47.19 -28.58
N PRO A 87 7.86 46.17 -29.41
CA PRO A 87 7.52 44.78 -29.08
C PRO A 87 8.27 44.37 -27.79
N PRO A 88 7.67 43.51 -26.95
CA PRO A 88 8.31 43.08 -25.71
C PRO A 88 9.67 42.43 -26.00
N PRO A 89 10.70 42.67 -25.17
CA PRO A 89 12.06 42.22 -25.46
C PRO A 89 12.11 40.70 -25.59
N GLN A 90 12.48 40.21 -26.78
CA GLN A 90 12.59 38.77 -27.00
C GLN A 90 13.68 38.19 -26.09
N PRO A 91 13.42 37.06 -25.40
CA PRO A 91 14.39 36.47 -24.49
C PRO A 91 15.65 36.08 -25.26
N SER A 92 16.81 36.50 -24.75
CA SER A 92 18.09 36.23 -25.40
C SER A 92 18.30 34.72 -25.57
N ARG A 93 18.94 34.29 -26.68
CA ARG A 93 19.22 32.86 -26.91
C ARG A 93 19.93 32.22 -25.71
N ARG A 94 20.86 32.95 -25.08
CA ARG A 94 21.56 32.53 -23.84
C ARG A 94 20.60 32.27 -22.67
N SER A 95 19.59 33.13 -22.45
CA SER A 95 18.55 32.91 -21.43
C SER A 95 17.74 31.63 -21.72
N VAL A 96 17.39 31.37 -22.98
CA VAL A 96 16.63 30.17 -23.36
C VAL A 96 17.46 28.89 -23.12
N TYR A 97 18.73 28.88 -23.50
CA TYR A 97 19.61 27.72 -23.23
C TYR A 97 19.87 27.53 -21.73
N LEU A 98 20.10 28.60 -20.97
CA LEU A 98 20.26 28.51 -19.51
C LEU A 98 19.01 27.95 -18.83
N ARG A 99 17.81 28.44 -19.20
CA ARG A 99 16.54 27.92 -18.67
C ARG A 99 16.33 26.44 -19.02
N ARG A 100 16.72 26.00 -20.22
CA ARG A 100 16.69 24.58 -20.61
C ARG A 100 17.69 23.73 -19.83
N ALA A 101 18.92 24.22 -19.62
CA ALA A 101 19.92 23.53 -18.81
C ALA A 101 19.50 23.41 -17.34
N LEU A 102 18.90 24.45 -16.75
CA LEU A 102 18.33 24.41 -15.40
C LEU A 102 17.20 23.40 -15.29
N TRP A 103 16.26 23.37 -16.25
CA TRP A 103 15.22 22.33 -16.28
C TRP A 103 15.79 20.93 -16.46
N ALA A 104 16.78 20.75 -17.34
CA ALA A 104 17.44 19.47 -17.52
C ALA A 104 18.13 19.00 -16.22
N LEU A 105 18.78 19.91 -15.49
CA LEU A 105 19.41 19.60 -14.20
C LEU A 105 18.35 19.26 -13.12
N VAL A 106 17.22 19.98 -13.08
CA VAL A 106 16.10 19.66 -12.18
C VAL A 106 15.49 18.29 -12.49
N PHE A 107 15.21 17.97 -13.75
CA PHE A 107 14.68 16.66 -14.14
C PHE A 107 15.71 15.54 -13.97
N PHE A 108 17.00 15.80 -14.19
CA PHE A 108 18.07 14.85 -13.93
C PHE A 108 18.23 14.58 -12.43
N ALA A 109 18.25 15.62 -11.58
CA ALA A 109 18.33 15.47 -10.14
C ALA A 109 17.10 14.78 -9.55
N LEU A 110 15.90 15.06 -10.07
CA LEU A 110 14.66 14.39 -9.68
C LEU A 110 14.66 12.92 -10.13
N GLY A 111 15.07 12.64 -11.37
CA GLY A 111 15.21 11.29 -11.90
C GLY A 111 16.22 10.47 -11.08
N TYR A 112 17.42 11.04 -10.87
CA TYR A 112 18.46 10.45 -10.03
C TYR A 112 17.94 10.16 -8.61
N LYS A 113 17.31 11.13 -7.94
CA LYS A 113 16.68 10.93 -6.61
C LYS A 113 15.64 9.81 -6.57
N VAL A 114 14.89 9.63 -7.66
CA VAL A 114 13.88 8.57 -7.76
C VAL A 114 14.50 7.20 -8.05
N THR A 115 15.67 7.12 -8.71
CA THR A 115 16.35 5.85 -9.04
C THR A 115 17.43 5.44 -8.04
N ASP A 116 18.01 6.40 -7.30
CA ASP A 116 19.01 6.19 -6.24
C ASP A 116 18.35 5.82 -4.89
N ASP A 117 17.02 5.96 -4.81
CA ASP A 117 16.24 5.39 -3.71
C ASP A 117 16.27 3.85 -3.78
N GLN A 118 16.78 3.21 -2.72
CA GLN A 118 16.84 1.76 -2.61
C GLN A 118 15.45 1.10 -2.71
N LEU A 119 14.39 1.81 -2.29
CA LEU A 119 13.01 1.34 -2.46
C LEU A 119 12.60 1.22 -3.94
N SER A 120 13.17 2.07 -4.81
CA SER A 120 12.88 2.05 -6.25
C SER A 120 13.55 0.89 -6.96
N SER A 121 14.82 0.61 -6.66
CA SER A 121 15.57 -0.50 -7.26
C SER A 121 15.02 -1.84 -6.77
N LEU A 122 14.69 -1.93 -5.47
CA LEU A 122 14.05 -3.10 -4.89
C LEU A 122 12.65 -3.36 -5.49
N ARG A 123 11.87 -2.32 -5.83
CA ARG A 123 10.53 -2.48 -6.44
C ARG A 123 10.52 -2.65 -7.96
N PHE A 124 11.39 -1.98 -8.70
CA PHE A 124 11.31 -1.91 -10.17
C PHE A 124 12.46 -2.63 -10.90
N VAL A 125 13.51 -3.07 -10.20
CA VAL A 125 14.64 -3.79 -10.82
C VAL A 125 14.71 -5.23 -10.27
N TYR A 126 14.76 -5.39 -8.95
CA TYR A 126 15.00 -6.69 -8.31
C TYR A 126 14.08 -7.84 -8.80
N PRO A 127 12.76 -7.66 -9.00
CA PRO A 127 11.85 -8.72 -9.50
C PRO A 127 12.11 -9.21 -10.91
N PHE A 128 12.80 -8.39 -11.72
CA PHE A 128 13.08 -8.69 -13.13
C PHE A 128 14.50 -9.20 -13.32
N THR A 129 15.40 -8.94 -12.37
CA THR A 129 16.80 -9.40 -12.41
C THR A 129 17.03 -10.69 -11.61
N ASN A 130 16.22 -10.96 -10.59
CA ASN A 130 16.35 -12.16 -9.75
C ASN A 130 15.12 -13.06 -9.96
N PRO A 131 15.28 -14.29 -10.48
CA PRO A 131 14.18 -15.23 -10.57
C PRO A 131 13.67 -15.61 -9.16
N PRO A 132 12.41 -16.09 -9.04
CA PRO A 132 11.96 -16.74 -7.82
C PRO A 132 12.85 -17.94 -7.47
N PHE A 133 12.88 -18.32 -6.19
CA PHE A 133 13.69 -19.43 -5.69
C PHE A 133 13.34 -20.73 -6.43
N GLU A 134 14.33 -21.44 -6.97
CA GLU A 134 14.11 -22.72 -7.66
C GLU A 134 13.87 -23.83 -6.63
N ASP A 135 12.90 -24.72 -6.86
CA ASP A 135 12.59 -25.79 -5.92
C ASP A 135 13.64 -26.92 -6.01
N GLU A 136 14.68 -26.83 -5.17
CA GLU A 136 15.74 -27.83 -5.03
C GLU A 136 15.30 -29.09 -4.24
N GLY A 137 14.02 -29.17 -3.86
CA GLY A 137 13.43 -30.32 -3.18
C GLY A 137 13.27 -30.15 -1.68
N ALA A 138 12.44 -31.02 -1.09
CA ALA A 138 11.92 -30.85 0.27
C ALA A 138 13.00 -30.75 1.37
N GLU A 139 14.08 -31.53 1.27
CA GLU A 139 15.16 -31.55 2.26
C GLU A 139 15.99 -30.25 2.21
N VAL A 140 16.35 -29.79 1.02
CA VAL A 140 17.08 -28.52 0.83
C VAL A 140 16.22 -27.34 1.28
N ASN A 141 14.94 -27.32 0.93
CA ASN A 141 13.97 -26.30 1.36
C ASN A 141 13.80 -26.27 2.89
N ALA A 142 13.86 -27.43 3.56
CA ALA A 142 13.81 -27.51 5.02
C ALA A 142 15.09 -26.95 5.66
N MET A 143 16.26 -27.32 5.13
CA MET A 143 17.55 -26.78 5.59
C MET A 143 17.65 -25.26 5.40
N TYR A 144 17.21 -24.74 4.25
CA TYR A 144 17.18 -23.31 3.97
C TYR A 144 16.26 -22.54 4.92
N ARG A 145 15.03 -23.06 5.15
CA ARG A 145 14.09 -22.50 6.15
C ARG A 145 14.69 -22.48 7.55
N ALA A 146 15.35 -23.57 7.98
CA ALA A 146 15.98 -23.65 9.29
C ALA A 146 17.10 -22.62 9.44
N HIS A 147 17.95 -22.44 8.43
CA HIS A 147 19.02 -21.45 8.43
C HIS A 147 18.47 -20.01 8.44
N ALA A 148 17.55 -19.67 7.54
CA ALA A 148 16.93 -18.34 7.49
C ALA A 148 16.16 -17.99 8.78
N THR A 149 15.57 -18.99 9.43
CA THR A 149 14.90 -18.84 10.72
C THR A 149 15.90 -18.59 11.85
N TYR A 150 17.01 -19.36 11.90
CA TYR A 150 18.10 -19.12 12.86
C TYR A 150 18.70 -17.72 12.71
N ASP A 151 19.03 -17.33 11.48
CA ASP A 151 19.59 -16.01 11.17
C ASP A 151 18.62 -14.88 11.52
N SER A 152 17.31 -15.08 11.30
CA SER A 152 16.29 -14.10 11.69
C SER A 152 16.15 -13.99 13.22
N VAL A 153 16.19 -15.10 13.96
CA VAL A 153 16.23 -15.03 15.43
C VAL A 153 17.50 -14.31 15.89
N ALA A 154 18.65 -14.52 15.23
CA ALA A 154 19.90 -13.85 15.57
C ALA A 154 19.94 -12.36 15.17
N LEU A 155 19.31 -11.95 14.07
CA LEU A 155 19.38 -10.59 13.54
C LEU A 155 18.37 -9.62 14.18
N TYR A 156 17.16 -10.08 14.48
CA TYR A 156 16.05 -9.20 14.90
C TYR A 156 15.87 -9.23 16.43
N PRO A 157 16.17 -8.14 17.17
CA PRO A 157 16.12 -8.12 18.65
C PRO A 157 14.75 -8.48 19.23
N VAL A 158 13.68 -8.16 18.50
CA VAL A 158 12.32 -8.55 18.86
C VAL A 158 12.18 -10.07 18.97
N LEU A 159 12.77 -10.86 18.06
CA LEU A 159 12.71 -12.33 18.12
C LEU A 159 13.64 -12.90 19.19
N GLN A 160 14.86 -12.35 19.34
CA GLN A 160 15.78 -12.73 20.42
C GLN A 160 15.08 -12.68 21.79
N SER A 161 14.30 -11.63 22.05
CA SER A 161 13.60 -11.43 23.34
C SER A 161 12.51 -12.48 23.66
N LEU A 162 12.06 -13.24 22.66
CA LEU A 162 11.00 -14.25 22.80
C LEU A 162 11.55 -15.66 23.02
N VAL A 163 12.82 -15.89 22.66
CA VAL A 163 13.50 -17.19 22.73
C VAL A 163 14.33 -17.27 24.02
N PRO A 164 14.45 -18.43 24.71
CA PRO A 164 15.32 -18.54 25.87
C PRO A 164 16.79 -18.32 25.46
N THR A 165 17.42 -17.28 26.01
CA THR A 165 18.84 -17.01 25.77
C THR A 165 19.71 -17.70 26.82
N VAL A 166 20.93 -18.09 26.43
CA VAL A 166 21.96 -18.59 27.34
C VAL A 166 23.01 -17.51 27.49
N ASN A 167 23.24 -17.03 28.72
CA ASN A 167 24.34 -16.12 29.00
C ASN A 167 25.66 -16.90 28.84
N ALA A 168 26.47 -16.56 27.84
CA ALA A 168 27.70 -17.27 27.51
C ALA A 168 28.71 -17.30 28.68
N ASP A 169 28.77 -16.23 29.47
CA ASP A 169 29.74 -16.08 30.56
C ASP A 169 29.36 -16.85 31.85
N THR A 170 28.07 -17.10 32.07
CA THR A 170 27.55 -17.71 33.32
C THR A 170 26.86 -19.05 33.11
N GLY A 171 26.60 -19.45 31.86
CA GLY A 171 25.78 -20.61 31.50
C GLY A 171 24.31 -20.52 31.94
N SER A 172 23.87 -19.37 32.48
CA SER A 172 22.50 -19.22 33.00
C SER A 172 21.51 -18.99 31.86
N HIS A 173 20.45 -19.78 31.80
CA HIS A 173 19.31 -19.53 30.92
C HIS A 173 18.51 -18.33 31.44
N SER A 174 18.23 -17.36 30.58
CA SER A 174 17.17 -16.37 30.82
C SER A 174 15.83 -17.00 30.44
N PRO A 175 14.90 -17.23 31.38
CA PRO A 175 13.60 -17.78 31.06
C PRO A 175 12.77 -16.77 30.25
N THR A 176 11.88 -17.28 29.40
CA THR A 176 10.92 -16.49 28.60
C THR A 176 9.50 -16.96 28.89
N ASP A 177 8.59 -16.00 29.03
CA ASP A 177 7.15 -16.25 29.16
C ASP A 177 6.49 -16.69 27.85
N TRP A 178 7.28 -16.84 26.77
CA TRP A 178 6.81 -17.29 25.47
C TRP A 178 7.13 -18.78 25.25
N GLU A 179 6.22 -19.44 24.53
CA GLU A 179 6.47 -20.72 23.85
C GLU A 179 6.41 -20.51 22.35
N HIS A 180 7.16 -21.29 21.58
CA HIS A 180 7.17 -21.17 20.12
C HIS A 180 7.13 -22.52 19.41
N TRP A 181 6.68 -22.52 18.16
CA TRP A 181 6.61 -23.70 17.30
C TRP A 181 6.57 -23.31 15.81
N GLU A 182 6.86 -24.29 14.94
CA GLU A 182 6.59 -24.19 13.51
C GLU A 182 5.09 -24.44 13.23
N PRO A 183 4.41 -23.55 12.49
CA PRO A 183 3.00 -23.71 12.10
C PRO A 183 2.69 -25.09 11.50
N TYR A 184 1.50 -25.59 11.79
CA TYR A 184 0.97 -26.86 11.27
C TYR A 184 1.78 -28.13 11.63
N SER A 185 2.71 -28.09 12.59
CA SER A 185 3.51 -29.26 12.99
C SER A 185 2.67 -30.48 13.42
N ASP A 186 1.43 -30.23 13.86
CA ASP A 186 0.50 -31.26 14.35
C ASP A 186 -0.38 -31.85 13.21
N PHE A 187 -0.26 -31.36 11.97
CA PHE A 187 -1.15 -31.76 10.87
C PHE A 187 -0.58 -32.95 10.09
N PRO A 188 -1.41 -33.97 9.77
CA PRO A 188 -0.97 -35.09 8.95
C PRO A 188 -0.74 -34.63 7.49
N PRO A 189 0.17 -35.27 6.73
CA PRO A 189 0.54 -34.85 5.37
C PRO A 189 -0.64 -34.70 4.41
N GLU A 190 -1.66 -35.55 4.54
CA GLU A 190 -2.86 -35.54 3.69
C GLU A 190 -3.78 -34.36 4.00
N ALA A 191 -3.67 -33.75 5.18
CA ALA A 191 -4.35 -32.49 5.54
C ALA A 191 -3.54 -31.29 5.05
N LEU A 192 -2.21 -31.30 5.25
CA LEU A 192 -1.29 -30.26 4.76
C LEU A 192 -1.43 -30.07 3.24
N ALA A 193 -1.46 -31.15 2.45
CA ALA A 193 -1.60 -31.10 1.00
C ALA A 193 -2.88 -30.39 0.50
N ARG A 194 -3.89 -30.21 1.36
CA ARG A 194 -5.15 -29.50 1.06
C ARG A 194 -5.25 -28.16 1.80
N HIS A 195 -4.26 -27.80 2.60
CA HIS A 195 -4.21 -26.52 3.32
C HIS A 195 -3.55 -25.45 2.46
N LEU A 196 -4.11 -24.24 2.46
CA LEU A 196 -3.53 -23.12 1.71
C LEU A 196 -2.16 -22.74 2.31
N CYS A 197 -2.13 -22.34 3.57
CA CYS A 197 -0.92 -21.87 4.25
C CYS A 197 0.12 -22.97 4.50
N GLY A 198 -0.25 -24.07 5.18
CA GLY A 198 0.64 -25.21 5.47
C GLY A 198 0.96 -26.14 4.29
N GLY A 199 0.28 -25.99 3.15
CA GLY A 199 0.51 -26.77 1.93
C GLY A 199 0.99 -25.91 0.78
N ALA A 200 0.05 -25.36 -0.01
CA ALA A 200 0.34 -24.66 -1.26
C ALA A 200 1.30 -23.45 -1.10
N LEU A 201 1.27 -22.78 0.05
CA LEU A 201 2.16 -21.66 0.37
C LEU A 201 3.38 -22.07 1.21
N ASN A 202 3.53 -23.33 1.63
CA ASN A 202 4.59 -23.77 2.53
C ASN A 202 5.93 -24.07 1.81
N ASN A 203 6.30 -23.19 0.89
CA ASN A 203 7.52 -23.25 0.08
C ASN A 203 8.26 -21.90 0.13
N PRO A 204 9.56 -21.82 -0.23
CA PRO A 204 10.34 -20.59 -0.14
C PRO A 204 9.79 -19.41 -0.95
N ASN A 205 8.99 -19.63 -2.00
CA ASN A 205 8.34 -18.55 -2.74
C ASN A 205 7.01 -18.07 -2.12
N GLY A 206 6.46 -18.82 -1.15
CA GLY A 206 5.25 -18.50 -0.41
C GLY A 206 5.53 -17.91 0.98
N LEU A 207 5.19 -18.66 2.02
CA LEU A 207 5.45 -18.35 3.44
C LEU A 207 6.57 -19.21 4.03
N GLY A 208 7.28 -20.00 3.21
CA GLY A 208 8.18 -21.06 3.67
C GLY A 208 9.62 -20.64 3.97
N ILE A 209 9.96 -19.35 4.00
CA ILE A 209 11.33 -18.89 4.35
C ILE A 209 11.49 -18.78 5.87
N VAL A 210 10.65 -17.94 6.50
CA VAL A 210 10.53 -17.84 7.96
C VAL A 210 9.05 -17.81 8.28
N HIS A 211 8.60 -18.74 9.11
CA HIS A 211 7.25 -18.77 9.64
C HIS A 211 7.28 -19.45 11.01
N LEU A 212 7.30 -18.64 12.07
CA LEU A 212 7.26 -19.10 13.47
C LEU A 212 6.04 -18.52 14.16
N VAL A 213 5.43 -19.30 15.05
CA VAL A 213 4.43 -18.79 16.00
C VAL A 213 5.03 -18.77 17.40
N PHE A 214 4.85 -17.65 18.09
CA PHE A 214 5.12 -17.46 19.50
C PHE A 214 3.79 -17.23 20.22
N ARG A 215 3.63 -17.80 21.42
CA ARG A 215 2.47 -17.62 22.28
C ARG A 215 2.91 -17.22 23.67
N HIS A 216 2.32 -16.16 24.22
CA HIS A 216 2.56 -15.75 25.58
C HIS A 216 1.80 -16.68 26.53
N ARG A 217 2.51 -17.31 27.49
CA ARG A 217 1.95 -18.34 28.39
C ARG A 217 0.78 -17.81 29.24
N LEU A 218 0.93 -16.59 29.78
CA LEU A 218 -0.07 -15.94 30.64
C LEU A 218 -1.21 -15.26 29.88
N THR A 219 -0.93 -14.35 28.94
CA THR A 219 -1.96 -13.55 28.25
C THR A 219 -2.66 -14.31 27.12
N GLY A 220 -2.00 -15.32 26.53
CA GLY A 220 -2.48 -16.03 25.35
C GLY A 220 -2.38 -15.23 24.05
N GLU A 221 -1.71 -14.07 24.06
CA GLU A 221 -1.35 -13.33 22.85
C GLU A 221 -0.47 -14.18 21.94
N LEU A 222 -0.62 -14.00 20.62
CA LEU A 222 0.27 -14.61 19.63
C LEU A 222 1.09 -13.54 18.91
N LEU A 223 2.31 -13.93 18.57
CA LEU A 223 3.19 -13.20 17.67
C LEU A 223 3.66 -14.18 16.60
N LEU A 224 3.47 -13.83 15.33
CA LEU A 224 3.98 -14.62 14.21
C LEU A 224 5.12 -13.86 13.54
N ALA A 225 6.25 -14.53 13.35
CA ALA A 225 7.38 -14.03 12.60
C ALA A 225 7.29 -14.61 11.18
N VAL A 226 7.10 -13.75 10.18
CA VAL A 226 6.78 -14.16 8.79
C VAL A 226 7.69 -13.44 7.81
N MET A 227 8.33 -14.20 6.91
CA MET A 227 9.03 -13.66 5.75
C MET A 227 8.32 -14.14 4.47
N PHE A 228 7.85 -13.17 3.68
CA PHE A 228 7.15 -13.43 2.42
C PHE A 228 8.13 -13.72 1.29
N GLY A 229 7.98 -14.84 0.60
CA GLY A 229 8.71 -15.17 -0.62
C GLY A 229 8.24 -14.38 -1.84
N HIS A 230 9.07 -14.34 -2.89
CA HIS A 230 8.80 -13.51 -4.07
C HIS A 230 7.53 -13.92 -4.84
N GLY A 231 7.13 -15.19 -4.79
CA GLY A 231 5.88 -15.71 -5.39
C GLY A 231 4.59 -15.20 -4.74
N THR A 232 4.69 -14.49 -3.60
CA THR A 232 3.55 -13.80 -2.97
C THR A 232 3.26 -12.41 -3.54
N SER A 233 4.09 -11.92 -4.47
CA SER A 233 4.01 -10.55 -5.00
C SER A 233 2.78 -10.35 -5.89
N GLY A 234 1.99 -9.30 -5.61
CA GLY A 234 0.87 -8.88 -6.46
C GLY A 234 1.26 -7.80 -7.49
N TRP A 235 2.31 -7.05 -7.15
CA TRP A 235 3.01 -6.09 -7.99
C TRP A 235 4.52 -6.30 -7.75
N PRO A 236 5.43 -5.99 -8.70
CA PRO A 236 6.88 -6.09 -8.51
C PRO A 236 7.37 -5.60 -7.12
N SER A 237 7.96 -6.53 -6.34
CA SER A 237 8.33 -6.46 -4.90
C SER A 237 7.31 -5.81 -3.96
N VAL A 238 6.02 -5.99 -4.21
CA VAL A 238 4.96 -5.68 -3.27
C VAL A 238 4.11 -6.92 -3.07
N VAL A 239 4.13 -7.45 -1.84
CA VAL A 239 3.33 -8.61 -1.42
C VAL A 239 1.85 -8.32 -1.70
N HIS A 240 1.16 -9.27 -2.33
CA HIS A 240 -0.24 -9.09 -2.70
C HIS A 240 -1.09 -8.80 -1.46
N GLY A 241 -1.96 -7.79 -1.51
CA GLY A 241 -2.81 -7.42 -0.36
C GLY A 241 -3.67 -8.59 0.15
N GLY A 242 -4.10 -9.49 -0.74
CA GLY A 242 -4.78 -10.73 -0.35
C GLY A 242 -3.90 -11.70 0.45
N MET A 243 -2.58 -11.78 0.19
CA MET A 243 -1.65 -12.59 0.99
C MET A 243 -1.50 -12.04 2.41
N LEU A 244 -1.37 -10.72 2.53
CA LEU A 244 -1.33 -10.05 3.83
C LEU A 244 -2.62 -10.30 4.61
N SER A 245 -3.79 -10.19 3.95
CA SER A 245 -5.08 -10.57 4.55
C SER A 245 -5.12 -12.03 4.99
N THR A 246 -4.61 -12.97 4.17
CA THR A 246 -4.52 -14.40 4.53
C THR A 246 -3.69 -14.62 5.78
N VAL A 247 -2.51 -14.01 5.90
CA VAL A 247 -1.67 -14.13 7.11
C VAL A 247 -2.32 -13.50 8.33
N MET A 248 -3.01 -12.35 8.19
CA MET A 248 -3.74 -11.74 9.30
C MET A 248 -4.94 -12.59 9.73
N ASP A 249 -5.69 -13.19 8.80
CA ASP A 249 -6.81 -14.10 9.09
C ASP A 249 -6.33 -15.36 9.80
N GLU A 250 -5.27 -15.98 9.29
CA GLU A 250 -4.62 -17.16 9.86
C GLU A 250 -4.09 -16.90 11.28
N ALA A 251 -3.40 -15.78 11.50
CA ALA A 251 -2.88 -15.40 12.81
C ALA A 251 -4.01 -15.16 13.84
N MET A 252 -5.04 -14.39 13.45
CA MET A 252 -6.14 -14.07 14.35
C MET A 252 -7.06 -15.27 14.59
N GLY A 253 -7.30 -16.11 13.58
CA GLY A 253 -8.04 -17.36 13.68
C GLY A 253 -7.34 -18.39 14.57
N ARG A 254 -5.99 -18.40 14.57
CA ARG A 254 -5.16 -19.19 15.49
C ARG A 254 -5.37 -18.80 16.94
N LEU A 255 -5.31 -17.50 17.24
CA LEU A 255 -5.62 -17.00 18.58
C LEU A 255 -7.09 -17.29 18.97
N ALA A 256 -8.02 -17.21 18.01
CA ALA A 256 -9.43 -17.50 18.26
C ALA A 256 -9.70 -18.97 18.61
N ALA A 257 -9.22 -19.90 17.79
CA ALA A 257 -9.39 -21.33 18.06
C ALA A 257 -8.72 -21.74 19.37
N LEU A 258 -7.47 -21.34 19.63
CA LEU A 258 -6.78 -21.64 20.89
C LEU A 258 -7.44 -21.04 22.13
N ALA A 259 -8.32 -20.05 21.98
CA ALA A 259 -9.10 -19.45 23.06
C ALA A 259 -10.49 -20.11 23.26
N PHE A 260 -11.09 -20.69 22.21
CA PHE A 260 -12.41 -21.30 22.30
C PHE A 260 -12.33 -22.74 22.87
N PRO A 261 -13.26 -23.17 23.74
CA PRO A 261 -13.27 -24.54 24.29
C PRO A 261 -13.35 -25.65 23.24
N ALA A 262 -13.92 -25.36 22.06
CA ALA A 262 -14.01 -26.29 20.93
C ALA A 262 -12.69 -26.46 20.15
N ASN A 263 -11.66 -25.65 20.46
CA ASN A 263 -10.40 -25.52 19.72
C ASN A 263 -10.60 -25.44 18.20
N THR A 264 -11.48 -24.55 17.76
CA THR A 264 -11.78 -24.31 16.35
C THR A 264 -12.43 -22.94 16.19
N ALA A 265 -12.23 -22.28 15.05
CA ALA A 265 -12.80 -20.98 14.75
C ALA A 265 -13.04 -20.84 13.24
N VAL A 266 -14.09 -20.13 12.86
CA VAL A 266 -14.28 -19.65 11.48
C VAL A 266 -14.44 -18.14 11.45
N THR A 267 -13.89 -17.51 10.41
CA THR A 267 -13.94 -16.06 10.22
C THR A 267 -15.35 -15.63 9.79
N ALA A 268 -16.04 -14.85 10.64
CA ALA A 268 -17.33 -14.25 10.32
C ALA A 268 -17.18 -12.86 9.68
N LYS A 269 -16.12 -12.12 10.05
CA LYS A 269 -15.78 -10.83 9.45
C LYS A 269 -14.28 -10.59 9.58
N LEU A 270 -13.68 -10.05 8.53
CA LEU A 270 -12.30 -9.59 8.52
C LEU A 270 -12.26 -8.17 7.94
N LEU A 271 -11.67 -7.24 8.66
CA LEU A 271 -11.39 -5.88 8.20
C LEU A 271 -9.88 -5.66 8.27
N VAL A 272 -9.27 -5.22 7.16
CA VAL A 272 -7.82 -5.06 7.00
C VAL A 272 -7.54 -3.67 6.44
N ASP A 273 -6.73 -2.89 7.15
CA ASP A 273 -6.33 -1.54 6.80
C ASP A 273 -4.84 -1.55 6.38
N PHE A 274 -4.57 -1.53 5.08
CA PHE A 274 -3.21 -1.47 4.52
C PHE A 274 -2.63 -0.05 4.69
N LYS A 275 -1.49 0.08 5.37
CA LYS A 275 -0.84 1.37 5.65
C LYS A 275 0.36 1.62 4.75
N VAL A 276 1.23 0.62 4.62
CA VAL A 276 2.53 0.71 3.92
C VAL A 276 2.70 -0.52 3.02
N PRO A 277 3.23 -0.39 1.79
CA PRO A 277 3.50 -1.55 0.93
C PRO A 277 4.57 -2.47 1.53
N VAL A 278 4.20 -3.74 1.75
CA VAL A 278 5.05 -4.82 2.26
C VAL A 278 5.88 -5.41 1.12
N SER A 279 7.17 -5.64 1.33
CA SER A 279 8.08 -6.22 0.32
C SER A 279 8.51 -7.64 0.68
N PRO A 280 8.66 -8.56 -0.30
CA PRO A 280 9.15 -9.91 -0.05
C PRO A 280 10.63 -9.89 0.37
N GLY A 281 11.08 -10.98 1.02
CA GLY A 281 12.45 -11.15 1.52
C GLY A 281 12.76 -10.39 2.82
N VAL A 282 11.80 -9.68 3.40
CA VAL A 282 11.92 -8.95 4.67
C VAL A 282 11.11 -9.65 5.75
N LEU A 283 11.60 -9.66 6.99
CA LEU A 283 10.87 -10.18 8.14
C LEU A 283 9.79 -9.18 8.59
N TYR A 284 8.57 -9.68 8.79
CA TYR A 284 7.47 -8.95 9.41
C TYR A 284 7.00 -9.66 10.68
N VAL A 285 6.56 -8.87 11.66
CA VAL A 285 6.07 -9.36 12.96
C VAL A 285 4.58 -9.07 13.07
N VAL A 286 3.77 -10.13 13.06
CA VAL A 286 2.31 -10.05 13.22
C VAL A 286 1.96 -10.29 14.68
N ARG A 287 1.53 -9.24 15.38
CA ARG A 287 1.01 -9.34 16.76
C ARG A 287 -0.50 -9.44 16.73
N VAL A 288 -1.06 -10.41 17.45
CA VAL A 288 -2.51 -10.56 17.61
C VAL A 288 -2.89 -10.77 19.07
N ALA A 289 -3.99 -10.14 19.48
CA ALA A 289 -4.51 -10.18 20.84
C ALA A 289 -6.04 -10.20 20.83
N LYS A 290 -6.65 -10.65 21.92
CA LYS A 290 -8.09 -10.53 22.13
C LYS A 290 -8.45 -9.03 22.13
N ALA A 291 -9.52 -8.64 21.44
CA ALA A 291 -10.02 -7.28 21.56
C ALA A 291 -10.50 -7.02 22.99
N LEU A 292 -10.39 -5.77 23.46
CA LEU A 292 -10.79 -5.38 24.81
C LEU A 292 -12.27 -5.73 25.09
N PRO A 293 -12.66 -6.00 26.36
CA PRO A 293 -13.99 -6.52 26.68
C PRO A 293 -15.15 -5.68 26.14
N GLU A 294 -15.01 -4.35 26.10
CA GLU A 294 -15.99 -3.43 25.54
C GLU A 294 -16.24 -3.61 24.04
N PHE A 295 -15.25 -4.12 23.28
CA PHE A 295 -15.42 -4.47 21.86
C PHE A 295 -16.02 -5.87 21.66
N GLN A 296 -16.04 -6.73 22.68
CA GLN A 296 -16.65 -8.07 22.58
C GLN A 296 -18.18 -7.99 22.55
N ARG A 297 -18.76 -6.95 23.17
CA ARG A 297 -20.21 -6.74 23.30
C ARG A 297 -20.73 -5.82 22.20
N GLU A 298 -21.78 -6.23 21.50
CA GLU A 298 -22.50 -5.34 20.56
C GLU A 298 -23.53 -4.45 21.28
N ARG A 299 -23.96 -4.84 22.48
CA ARG A 299 -24.83 -4.04 23.36
C ARG A 299 -24.36 -4.17 24.82
N PRO A 300 -24.52 -3.15 25.67
CA PRO A 300 -24.17 -3.24 27.09
C PRO A 300 -24.87 -4.38 27.83
N ASP A 301 -26.06 -4.76 27.36
CA ASP A 301 -26.99 -5.70 27.99
C ASP A 301 -26.84 -7.15 27.46
N GLU A 302 -25.92 -7.42 26.54
CA GLU A 302 -25.70 -8.77 25.98
C GLU A 302 -24.72 -9.57 26.86
N GLU A 303 -25.08 -10.82 27.19
CA GLU A 303 -24.17 -11.77 27.83
C GLU A 303 -22.92 -12.03 26.98
N ASP A 304 -21.74 -12.06 27.60
CA ASP A 304 -20.47 -12.36 26.93
C ASP A 304 -20.47 -13.77 26.36
N LYS A 305 -20.71 -13.89 25.05
CA LYS A 305 -20.65 -15.17 24.30
C LYS A 305 -19.21 -15.56 23.93
N SER A 306 -18.26 -15.30 24.85
CA SER A 306 -16.81 -15.48 24.66
C SER A 306 -16.41 -16.87 24.16
N ASP A 307 -17.20 -17.90 24.47
CA ASP A 307 -16.89 -19.29 24.17
C ASP A 307 -17.17 -19.67 22.72
N ARG A 308 -17.89 -18.81 21.98
CA ARG A 308 -18.32 -19.06 20.58
C ARG A 308 -18.28 -17.83 19.67
N LYS A 309 -17.93 -16.66 20.20
CA LYS A 309 -17.80 -15.40 19.46
C LYS A 309 -16.66 -14.60 20.11
N MET A 310 -15.67 -14.20 19.33
CA MET A 310 -14.59 -13.36 19.82
C MET A 310 -14.08 -12.42 18.74
N TRP A 311 -13.97 -11.14 19.09
CA TRP A 311 -13.21 -10.15 18.34
C TRP A 311 -11.73 -10.27 18.66
N VAL A 312 -10.91 -10.27 17.61
CA VAL A 312 -9.46 -10.29 17.67
C VAL A 312 -8.93 -9.04 16.96
N VAL A 313 -7.93 -8.41 17.56
CA VAL A 313 -7.17 -7.31 16.96
C VAL A 313 -5.81 -7.82 16.53
N GLY A 314 -5.32 -7.35 15.39
CA GLY A 314 -4.02 -7.69 14.86
C GLY A 314 -3.31 -6.49 14.25
N ARG A 315 -1.98 -6.47 14.32
CA ARG A 315 -1.15 -5.56 13.53
C ARG A 315 0.10 -6.27 13.02
N MET A 316 0.52 -5.91 11.82
CA MET A 316 1.78 -6.32 11.23
C MET A 316 2.77 -5.16 11.33
N GLU A 317 3.93 -5.42 11.92
CA GLU A 317 5.05 -4.51 12.08
C GLU A 317 6.15 -4.90 11.09
N ASP A 318 6.84 -3.90 10.53
CA ASP A 318 8.10 -4.09 9.82
C ASP A 318 9.30 -4.20 10.80
N PRO A 319 10.54 -4.44 10.33
CA PRO A 319 11.73 -4.51 11.18
C PRO A 319 11.97 -3.29 12.08
N ASP A 320 11.56 -2.10 11.61
CA ASP A 320 11.73 -0.83 12.31
C ASP A 320 10.60 -0.57 13.32
N GLY A 321 9.62 -1.48 13.39
CA GLY A 321 8.46 -1.42 14.30
C GLY A 321 7.29 -0.57 13.79
N ALA A 322 7.35 -0.07 12.56
CA ALA A 322 6.25 0.68 11.97
C ALA A 322 5.11 -0.28 11.54
N THR A 323 3.87 0.13 11.80
CA THR A 323 2.70 -0.71 11.48
C THR A 323 2.37 -0.61 9.98
N VAL A 324 2.57 -1.71 9.26
CA VAL A 324 2.33 -1.80 7.82
C VAL A 324 0.91 -2.24 7.47
N VAL A 325 0.28 -3.03 8.36
CA VAL A 325 -1.12 -3.49 8.24
C VAL A 325 -1.77 -3.51 9.63
N GLU A 326 -3.01 -3.04 9.74
CA GLU A 326 -3.87 -3.27 10.90
C GLU A 326 -5.03 -4.18 10.50
N ALA A 327 -5.50 -5.04 11.41
CA ALA A 327 -6.65 -5.91 11.17
C ALA A 327 -7.55 -6.07 12.39
N ARG A 328 -8.84 -6.26 12.12
CA ARG A 328 -9.89 -6.56 13.10
C ARG A 328 -10.74 -7.71 12.57
N GLY A 329 -10.69 -8.84 13.25
CA GLY A 329 -11.43 -10.06 12.88
C GLY A 329 -12.49 -10.42 13.92
N LEU A 330 -13.65 -10.88 13.45
CA LEU A 330 -14.67 -11.54 14.27
C LEU A 330 -14.66 -13.03 13.94
N PHE A 331 -14.38 -13.85 14.95
CA PHE A 331 -14.32 -15.30 14.83
C PHE A 331 -15.46 -15.93 15.62
N VAL A 332 -16.00 -17.02 15.09
CA VAL A 332 -17.12 -17.75 15.69
C VAL A 332 -16.94 -19.27 15.64
N VAL A 333 -17.63 -19.98 16.52
CA VAL A 333 -17.78 -21.44 16.48
C VAL A 333 -19.14 -21.79 15.85
N PRO A 334 -19.20 -22.57 14.75
CA PRO A 334 -20.45 -23.02 14.14
C PRO A 334 -21.35 -23.78 15.12
N LYS A 335 -22.67 -23.77 14.87
CA LYS A 335 -23.66 -24.51 15.67
C LYS A 335 -24.17 -25.71 14.88
N GLY A 336 -24.16 -26.90 15.49
CA GLY A 336 -24.79 -28.11 14.96
C GLY A 336 -23.82 -29.10 14.32
N ASP A 337 -22.67 -28.63 13.82
CA ASP A 337 -21.66 -29.48 13.20
C ASP A 337 -20.63 -29.99 14.22
N VAL A 338 -20.23 -31.26 14.08
CA VAL A 338 -19.09 -31.83 14.82
C VAL A 338 -17.80 -31.39 14.15
N VAL A 339 -17.36 -30.17 14.49
CA VAL A 339 -16.09 -29.63 13.98
C VAL A 339 -14.93 -30.32 14.69
N LYS A 340 -13.98 -30.88 13.93
CA LYS A 340 -12.77 -31.48 14.50
C LYS A 340 -11.91 -30.38 15.14
N PRO A 341 -11.41 -30.56 16.38
CA PRO A 341 -10.43 -29.66 16.97
C PRO A 341 -9.22 -29.48 16.06
N LEU A 342 -8.77 -28.23 15.93
CA LEU A 342 -7.48 -27.89 15.36
C LEU A 342 -6.38 -28.36 16.33
N GLY A 343 -5.16 -28.60 15.82
CA GLY A 343 -4.02 -29.03 16.65
C GLY A 343 -3.67 -28.02 17.74
N LYS A 344 -2.78 -28.34 18.67
CA LYS A 344 -2.28 -27.33 19.63
C LYS A 344 -1.25 -26.39 18.97
N ARG A 345 -0.62 -26.87 17.89
CA ARG A 345 0.37 -26.17 17.08
C ARG A 345 -0.06 -26.02 15.62
N PHE A 346 -1.38 -26.06 15.35
CA PHE A 346 -1.88 -25.67 14.04
C PHE A 346 -1.37 -24.26 13.73
#